data_AF-A0A2H9T6S1-F1
#
_entry.id   AF-A0A2H9T6S1-F1
#
_cell.length_a   1.000
_cell.length_b   1.000
_cell.length_c   1.000
_cell.angle_alpha   90.00
_cell.angle_beta   90.00
_cell.angle_gamma   90.00
#
_symmetry.space_group_name_H-M   'P 1'
#
loop_
_entity.id
_entity.type
_entity.pdbx_description
1 polymer ?
#
loop_
_entity_poly.entity_id
_entity_poly.type
_entity_poly.pdbx_seq_one_letter_code
_entity_poly.pdbx_strand_id
1 'polypeptide(L)' 'MDDFNREALATEIDLGLPVARIICVLERIIGQRGYPIKLRMDNGPEFVSIALGAVEVFL' A
#
# COMPACT_ATOMS: atom_id res chain seq x y z
N MET A 1 -5.15 6.60 -2.33
CA MET A 1 -6.21 6.91 -3.29
C MET A 1 -5.60 6.80 -4.67
N ASP A 2 -6.33 6.26 -5.63
CA ASP A 2 -5.87 6.26 -7.02
C ASP A 2 -5.89 7.70 -7.56
N ASP A 3 -4.77 8.16 -8.15
CA ASP A 3 -4.63 9.55 -8.59
C ASP A 3 -5.40 9.84 -9.90
N PHE A 4 -5.78 8.82 -10.70
CA PHE A 4 -6.48 8.99 -11.98
C PHE A 4 -7.99 9.10 -11.77
N ASN A 5 -8.60 8.15 -11.06
CA ASN A 5 -10.04 8.07 -10.87
C ASN A 5 -10.51 8.55 -9.48
N ARG A 6 -9.58 8.92 -8.58
CA ARG A 6 -9.84 9.30 -7.18
C ARG A 6 -10.60 8.25 -6.39
N GLU A 7 -10.43 6.98 -6.74
CA GLU A 7 -11.06 5.85 -6.05
C GLU A 7 -10.30 5.50 -4.77
N ALA A 8 -11.05 5.20 -3.70
CA ALA A 8 -10.52 4.61 -2.48
C ALA A 8 -10.49 3.08 -2.65
N LEU A 9 -9.31 2.52 -2.96
CA LEU A 9 -9.16 1.09 -3.27
C LEU A 9 -9.36 0.17 -2.06
N ALA A 10 -8.96 0.62 -0.86
CA ALA A 10 -9.22 -0.07 0.38
C ALA A 10 -9.17 0.94 1.55
N THR A 11 -9.98 0.67 2.56
CA THR A 11 -9.95 1.33 3.86
C THR A 11 -9.95 0.23 4.91
N GLU A 12 -8.96 0.26 5.79
CA GLU A 12 -8.86 -0.68 6.91
C GLU A 12 -8.85 0.14 8.21
N ILE A 13 -9.58 -0.36 9.19
CA ILE A 13 -9.71 0.27 10.51
C ILE A 13 -9.15 -0.72 11.51
N ASP A 14 -8.08 -0.33 12.20
CA ASP A 14 -7.41 -1.15 13.19
C ASP A 14 -6.88 -0.24 14.33
N LEU A 15 -6.60 -0.83 15.49
CA LEU A 15 -6.07 -0.13 16.67
C LEU A 15 -4.59 0.27 16.50
N GLY A 16 -3.94 -0.22 15.44
CA GLY A 16 -2.64 0.19 14.96
C GLY A 16 -2.43 -0.28 13.53
N LEU A 17 -1.41 0.22 12.83
CA LEU A 17 -1.06 -0.23 11.48
C LEU A 17 0.19 -1.13 11.51
N PRO A 18 0.07 -2.42 11.86
CA PRO A 18 1.19 -3.32 11.73
C PRO A 18 1.54 -3.52 10.25
N VAL A 19 2.84 -3.56 9.93
CA VAL A 19 3.36 -3.71 8.56
C VAL A 19 2.75 -4.93 7.84
N ALA A 20 2.54 -6.04 8.55
CA ALA A 20 1.91 -7.23 7.99
C ALA A 20 0.48 -6.98 7.46
N ARG A 21 -0.31 -6.12 8.14
CA ARG A 21 -1.65 -5.76 7.70
C ARG A 21 -1.59 -4.94 6.42
N ILE A 22 -0.65 -3.99 6.34
CA ILE A 22 -0.44 -3.15 5.15
C ILE A 22 -0.11 -4.05 3.95
N ILE A 23 0.82 -5.00 4.10
CA ILE A 23 1.22 -5.93 3.04
C ILE A 23 0.02 -6.77 2.56
N CYS A 24 -0.73 -7.38 3.48
CA CYS A 24 -1.88 -8.22 3.13
C CYS A 24 -2.93 -7.45 2.31
N VAL A 25 -3.17 -6.18 2.66
CA VAL A 25 -4.12 -5.33 1.94
C VAL A 25 -3.59 -4.94 0.57
N LEU A 26 -2.30 -4.59 0.46
CA LEU A 26 -1.66 -4.30 -0.82
C LEU A 26 -1.68 -5.52 -1.74
N GLU A 27 -1.33 -6.71 -1.25
CA GLU A 27 -1.39 -7.96 -2.00
C GLU A 27 -2.80 -8.26 -2.50
N ARG A 28 -3.83 -8.01 -1.68
CA ARG A 28 -5.23 -8.18 -2.10
C ARG A 28 -5.59 -7.24 -3.25
N ILE A 29 -5.20 -5.97 -3.17
CA ILE A 29 -5.46 -4.98 -4.23
C ILE A 29 -4.71 -5.34 -5.51
N ILE A 30 -3.44 -5.74 -5.39
CA ILE A 30 -2.60 -6.19 -6.50
C ILE A 30 -3.18 -7.44 -7.14
N GLY A 31 -3.67 -8.41 -6.36
CA GLY A 31 -4.32 -9.60 -6.89
C GLY A 31 -5.60 -9.31 -7.70
N GLN A 32 -6.27 -8.19 -7.42
CA GLN A 32 -7.49 -7.79 -8.13
C GLN A 32 -7.22 -6.92 -9.37
N ARG A 33 -6.20 -6.06 -9.33
CA ARG A 33 -5.97 -5.03 -10.36
C ARG A 33 -4.60 -5.09 -11.04
N GLY A 34 -3.68 -5.90 -10.54
CA GLY A 34 -2.27 -5.92 -10.94
C GLY A 34 -1.41 -4.92 -10.15
N TYR A 35 -0.09 -4.97 -10.37
CA TYR A 35 0.85 -4.05 -9.73
C TYR A 35 0.73 -2.64 -10.31
N PRO A 36 0.67 -1.58 -9.47
CA PRO A 36 0.69 -0.21 -9.95
C PRO A 36 2.07 0.14 -10.53
N ILE A 37 2.08 0.99 -11.57
CA ILE A 37 3.33 1.50 -12.17
C ILE A 37 4.07 2.44 -11.20
N LYS A 38 3.32 3.14 -10.34
CA LYS A 38 3.85 4.04 -9.32
C LYS A 38 3.02 3.96 -8.06
N LEU A 39 3.68 3.78 -6.92
CA LEU A 39 3.05 3.80 -5.60
C LEU A 39 3.56 5.02 -4.85
N ARG A 40 2.65 5.94 -4.51
CA ARG A 40 2.97 7.09 -3.65
C ARG A 40 2.52 6.79 -2.24
N MET A 41 3.46 6.74 -1.31
CA MET A 41 3.20 6.67 0.12
C MET A 41 3.83 7.87 0.82
N ASP A 42 3.11 8.43 1.79
CA ASP A 42 3.68 9.41 2.71
C ASP A 42 4.49 8.64 3.75
N ASN A 43 5.83 8.79 3.73
CA ASN A 43 6.80 8.00 4.48
C ASN A 43 6.82 8.27 6.00
N GLY A 44 5.69 8.04 6.67
CA GLY A 44 5.65 7.98 8.14
C GLY A 44 6.51 6.84 8.68
N PRO A 45 7.04 6.92 9.91
CA PRO A 45 7.88 5.87 10.52
C PRO A 45 7.20 4.49 10.57
N GLU A 46 5.87 4.45 10.47
CA GLU A 46 5.05 3.22 10.37
C GLU A 46 5.25 2.49 9.03
N PHE A 47 5.77 3.17 8.01
CA PHE A 47 5.89 2.71 6.62
C PHE A 47 7.34 2.59 6.11
N VAL A 48 8.33 3.09 6.86
CA VAL A 48 9.78 2.98 6.52
C VAL A 48 10.34 1.58 6.85
N SER A 49 9.53 0.53 6.70
CA SER A 49 9.98 -0.84 6.94
C SER A 49 10.47 -1.46 5.64
N ILE A 50 11.67 -2.05 5.69
CA ILE A 50 12.33 -2.81 4.61
C ILE A 50 11.37 -3.82 3.94
N ALA A 51 10.36 -4.30 4.66
CA ALA A 51 9.35 -5.23 4.17
C ALA A 51 8.48 -4.67 3.03
N LEU A 52 8.27 -3.35 2.93
CA LEU A 52 7.50 -2.76 1.82
C LEU A 52 8.32 -2.67 0.52
N GLY A 53 9.65 -2.69 0.61
CA GLY A 53 10.55 -2.61 -0.56
C GLY A 53 10.53 -3.87 -1.44
N ALA A 54 9.89 -4.96 -0.99
CA ALA A 54 9.66 -6.15 -1.80
C ALA A 54 8.51 -5.97 -2.81
N VAL A 55 7.62 -4.99 -2.57
CA VAL A 55 6.73 -4.45 -3.59
C VAL A 55 7.55 -3.35 -4.25
N GLU A 56 8.08 -3.53 -5.46
CA GLU A 56 8.97 -2.54 -6.10
C GLU A 56 8.31 -1.14 -6.15
N VAL A 57 8.61 -0.31 -5.16
CA VAL A 57 8.19 1.09 -5.09
C VAL A 57 9.23 1.89 -5.85
N PHE A 58 9.01 2.09 -7.15
CA PHE A 58 9.75 3.14 -7.87
C PHE A 58 9.25 4.50 -7.38
N LEU A 59 10.06 5.17 -6.56
CA LEU A 59 9.87 6.55 -6.08
C LEU A 59 9.79 7.54 -7.26
#